data_AF-A0A7Y9XLT1-F1
#
_entry.id   AF-A0A7Y9XLT1-F1
#
_cell.length_a   1.000
_cell.length_b   1.000
_cell.length_c   1.000
_cell.angle_alpha   90.00
_cell.angle_beta   90.00
_cell.angle_gamma   90.00
#
_symmetry.space_group_name_H-M   'P 1'
#
loop_
_entity.id
_entity.type
_entity.pdbx_description
1 polymer ?
#
loop_
_entity_poly.entity_id
_entity_poly.type
_entity_poly.pdbx_seq_one_letter_code
_entity_poly.pdbx_strand_id
1 'polypeptide(L)' 'MPWYAWLILIVAIGSIVGGLFMLRDTAKKLPLSDEQLKRIRERNVEQDAKDAQDR' A
#
# COMPACT_ATOMS: atom_id res chain seq x y z
N MET A 1 -35.49 1.60 4.08
CA MET A 1 -34.38 1.79 5.04
C MET A 1 -34.50 3.17 5.65
N PRO A 2 -34.34 3.31 6.97
CA PRO A 2 -34.41 4.61 7.63
C PRO A 2 -33.39 5.59 7.03
N TRP A 3 -33.77 6.85 6.83
CA TRP A 3 -32.95 7.86 6.14
C TRP A 3 -31.60 8.11 6.82
N TYR A 4 -31.53 7.97 8.15
CA TYR A 4 -30.30 8.10 8.92
C TYR A 4 -29.27 6.99 8.64
N ALA A 5 -29.70 5.83 8.13
CA ALA A 5 -28.78 4.75 7.78
C ALA A 5 -27.81 5.16 6.66
N TRP A 6 -28.25 6.02 5.74
CA TRP A 6 -27.39 6.58 4.68
C TRP A 6 -26.33 7.53 5.23
N LEU A 7 -26.65 8.34 6.23
CA LEU A 7 -25.67 9.21 6.89
C LEU A 7 -24.58 8.40 7.58
N ILE A 8 -24.96 7.35 8.31
CA ILE A 8 -24.03 6.45 8.98
C ILE A 8 -23.13 5.76 7.94
N LEU A 9 -23.69 5.33 6.80
CA LEU A 9 -22.92 4.71 5.72
C LEU A 9 -21.88 5.68 5.13
N ILE A 10 -22.27 6.92 4.86
CA ILE A 10 -21.34 7.94 4.33
C ILE A 10 -20.23 8.22 5.34
N VAL A 11 -20.54 8.33 6.63
CA VAL A 11 -19.53 8.54 7.67
C VAL A 11 -18.57 7.36 7.77
N ALA A 12 -19.08 6.13 7.70
CA ALA A 12 -18.25 4.93 7.75
C ALA A 12 -17.32 4.82 6.53
N ILE A 13 -17.83 5.09 5.32
CA ILE A 13 -16.99 5.09 4.11
C ILE A 13 -15.98 6.25 4.18
N GLY A 14 -16.42 7.43 4.60
CA GLY A 14 -15.56 8.61 4.75
C GLY A 14 -14.43 8.40 5.74
N SER A 15 -14.66 7.69 6.85
CA SER A 15 -13.61 7.40 7.84
C SER A 15 -12.58 6.39 7.31
N ILE A 16 -13.03 5.37 6.57
CA ILE A 16 -12.14 4.39 5.93
C ILE A 16 -11.28 5.10 4.88
N VAL A 17 -11.92 5.84 3.97
CA VAL A 17 -11.23 6.54 2.88
C VAL A 17 -10.30 7.61 3.45
N GLY A 18 -10.74 8.40 4.41
CA GLY A 18 -9.91 9.41 5.07
C GLY A 18 -8.70 8.81 5.78
N GLY A 19 -8.88 7.68 6.48
CA GLY A 19 -7.78 6.95 7.10
C GLY A 19 -6.77 6.42 6.08
N LEU A 20 -7.24 5.87 4.96
CA LEU A 20 -6.39 5.39 3.87
C LEU A 20 -5.61 6.53 3.20
N PHE A 21 -6.24 7.69 2.97
CA PHE A 21 -5.55 8.87 2.43
C PHE A 21 -4.47 9.38 3.38
N MET A 22 -4.75 9.45 4.67
CA MET A 22 -3.74 9.85 5.67
C MET A 22 -2.55 8.87 5.69
N LEU A 23 -2.80 7.57 5.54
CA LEU A 23 -1.75 6.57 5.47
C LEU A 23 -0.94 6.66 4.17
N ARG A 24 -1.61 6.92 3.04
CA ARG A 24 -0.97 7.20 1.76
C ARG A 24 -0.07 8.42 1.82
N ASP A 25 -0.53 9.49 2.46
CA ASP A 25 0.20 10.76 2.53
C ASP A 25 1.38 10.70 3.51
N THR A 26 1.26 9.89 4.57
CA THR A 26 2.36 9.63 5.52
C THR A 26 3.38 8.61 5.02
N ALA A 27 3.03 7.79 4.03
CA ALA A 27 3.96 6.94 3.31
C ALA A 27 4.94 7.81 2.49
N LYS A 28 5.96 8.34 3.17
CA LYS A 28 7.09 9.02 2.54
C LYS A 28 7.66 8.10 1.46
N LYS A 29 7.73 8.58 0.22
CA LYS A 29 8.49 7.92 -0.84
C LYS A 29 9.91 7.74 -0.30
N LEU A 30 10.36 6.49 -0.15
CA LEU A 30 11.73 6.20 0.22
C LEU A 30 12.63 6.95 -0.78
N PRO A 31 13.52 7.86 -0.34
CA PRO A 31 14.42 8.57 -1.22
C PRO A 31 15.53 7.60 -1.65
N LEU A 32 15.16 6.63 -2.49
CA LEU A 32 16.10 5.71 -3.11
C LEU A 32 16.61 6.37 -4.38
N SER A 33 17.92 6.45 -4.54
CA SER A 33 18.50 6.77 -5.84
C SER A 33 18.16 5.65 -6.83
N ASP A 34 18.16 5.97 -8.13
CA ASP A 34 17.88 4.98 -9.19
C ASP A 34 18.80 3.76 -9.10
N GLU A 35 20.05 3.95 -8.65
CA GLU A 35 20.98 2.86 -8.39
C GLU A 35 20.55 1.95 -7.24
N GLN A 36 20.07 2.51 -6.13
CA GLN A 36 19.60 1.72 -4.99
C GLN A 36 18.35 0.92 -5.35
N LEU A 37 17.46 1.52 -6.14
CA LEU A 37 16.25 0.86 -6.64
C LEU A 37 16.60 -0.31 -7.57
N LYS A 38 17.60 -0.15 -8.44
CA LYS A 38 18.09 -1.20 -9.34
C LYS A 38 18.67 -2.39 -8.56
N ARG A 39 19.51 -2.14 -7.55
CA ARG A 39 20.09 -3.20 -6.70
C ARG A 39 19.03 -3.97 -5.91
N ILE A 40 18.00 -3.30 -5.40
CA ILE A 40 16.88 -3.98 -4.70
C ILE A 40 16.10 -4.86 -5.67
N ARG A 41 15.85 -4.39 -6.90
CA ARG A 41 15.16 -5.17 -7.92
C ARG A 41 15.96 -6.40 -8.33
N GLU A 42 17.27 -6.26 -8.54
CA GLU A 42 18.16 -7.39 -8.84
C GLU A 42 18.13 -8.45 -7.72
N ARG A 43 18.17 -8.02 -6.45
CA ARG A 43 18.07 -8.91 -5.30
C ARG A 43 16.71 -9.60 -5.17
N ASN A 44 15.61 -8.90 -5.43
CA ASN A 44 14.27 -9.51 -5.40
C ASN A 44 14.14 -10.58 -6.48
N VAL A 45 14.66 -10.34 -7.69
CA VAL A 45 14.65 -11.35 -8.76
C VAL A 45 15.47 -12.59 -8.37
N GLU A 46 16.63 -12.39 -7.73
CA GLU A 46 17.46 -13.49 -7.23
C GLU A 46 16.75 -14.29 -6.12
N GLN A 47 16.07 -13.60 -5.20
CA GLN A 47 15.31 -14.23 -4.12
C GLN A 47 14.08 -14.98 -4.66
N ASP A 48 13.31 -14.38 -5.56
CA ASP A 48 12.16 -15.02 -6.21
C ASP A 48 12.58 -16.29 -6.96
N ALA A 49 13.74 -16.28 -7.63
CA ALA A 49 14.27 -17.45 -8.31
C ALA A 49 14.69 -18.57 -7.34
N LYS A 50 15.22 -18.22 -6.16
CA LYS A 50 15.56 -19.18 -5.10
C LYS A 50 14.29 -19.79 -4.48
N ASP A 51 13.31 -18.94 -4.15
CA ASP A 51 12.03 -19.38 -3.58
C ASP A 51 11.24 -20.27 -4.57
N ALA A 52 11.40 -20.06 -5.87
CA ALA A 52 10.82 -20.90 -6.91
C ALA A 52 11.54 -22.26 -7.07
N GLN A 53 12.82 -22.37 -6.69
CA GLN A 53 13.55 -23.64 -6.68
C GLN A 53 13.27 -24.47 -5.42
N ASP A 54 12.92 -23.83 -4.31
CA ASP A 54 12.58 -24.47 -3.04
C ASP A 54 11.11 -24.98 -2.98
N ARG A 55 10.32 -24.83 -4.05
CA ARG A 55 8.91 -25.20 -4.15
C ARG A 55 8.67 -26.43 -5.01
#